data_AF-A0A7S2G8D1-F1
#
_entry.id   AF-A0A7S2G8D1-F1
#
_cell.length_a   1.000
_cell.length_b   1.000
_cell.length_c   1.000
_cell.angle_alpha   90.00
_cell.angle_beta   90.00
_cell.angle_gamma   90.00
#
_symmetry.space_group_name_H-M   'P 1'
#
loop_
_entity.id
_entity.type
_entity.pdbx_description
1 polymer ?
#
loop_
_entity_poly.entity_id
_entity_poly.type
_entity_poly.pdbx_seq_one_letter_code
_entity_poly.pdbx_strand_id
1 'polypeptide(L)'
;LDSRSPLAAQANRFRGGGVESASRYEVERVEYCSVRNVHFVKKVALELGGTAAGQRPQGRGNAMGRRRAKHAIASRKWLNLQSDLLRASYTLADCLARGQSVLLHCSDGWDRTPQMATLAQLILDPYYRTIEGLVVL
;
A
#
# COMPACT_ATOMS: atom_id res chain seq x y z
N LEU A 1 9.82 10.42 -0.19
CA LEU A 1 8.69 9.61 -0.70
C LEU A 1 7.52 9.71 0.25
N ASP A 2 6.40 10.26 -0.21
CA ASP A 2 5.13 10.21 0.52
C ASP A 2 4.33 9.02 -0.01
N SER A 3 4.07 8.02 0.85
CA SER A 3 3.30 6.85 0.43
C SER A 3 1.84 7.16 0.05
N ARG A 4 1.32 8.32 0.41
CA ARG A 4 -0.08 8.73 0.15
C ARG A 4 -0.25 9.19 -1.30
N SER A 5 -1.51 9.34 -1.72
CA SER A 5 -1.82 10.08 -2.95
C SER A 5 -1.75 11.59 -2.71
N PRO A 6 -1.52 12.41 -3.75
CA PRO A 6 -1.48 13.87 -3.61
C PRO A 6 -2.72 14.44 -2.94
N LEU A 7 -3.91 13.95 -3.32
CA LEU A 7 -5.18 14.38 -2.73
C LEU A 7 -5.27 14.02 -1.24
N ALA A 8 -4.82 12.83 -0.84
CA ALA A 8 -4.85 12.41 0.56
C ALA A 8 -3.84 13.22 1.40
N ALA A 9 -2.67 13.52 0.85
CA ALA A 9 -1.68 14.36 1.49
C ALA A 9 -2.19 15.81 1.66
N GLN A 10 -2.84 16.36 0.63
CA GLN A 10 -3.50 17.66 0.70
C GLN A 10 -4.63 17.69 1.74
N ALA A 11 -5.46 16.64 1.82
CA ALA A 11 -6.49 16.52 2.84
C ALA A 11 -5.92 16.52 4.27
N ASN A 12 -4.77 15.87 4.48
CA ASN A 12 -4.09 15.91 5.79
C ASN A 12 -3.54 17.29 6.12
N ARG A 13 -3.12 18.08 5.12
CA ARG A 13 -2.67 19.46 5.32
C ARG A 13 -3.77 20.36 5.91
N PHE A 14 -5.01 20.19 5.48
CA PHE A 14 -6.16 20.90 6.05
C PHE A 14 -6.50 20.49 7.49
N ARG A 15 -5.94 19.37 7.97
CA ARG A 15 -6.14 18.85 9.32
C ARG A 15 -4.92 19.08 10.24
N GLY A 16 -4.01 19.96 9.85
CA GLY A 16 -2.81 20.27 10.63
C GLY A 16 -1.62 19.35 10.40
N GLY A 17 -1.74 18.34 9.52
CA GLY A 17 -0.61 17.57 9.01
C GLY A 17 -0.01 18.21 7.75
N GLY A 18 0.52 17.39 6.85
CA GLY A 18 0.99 17.87 5.54
C GLY A 18 2.08 17.01 4.93
N VAL A 19 2.90 17.65 4.09
CA VAL A 19 4.08 17.10 3.43
C VAL A 19 5.19 18.16 3.48
N GLU A 20 6.43 17.74 3.39
CA GLU A 20 7.61 18.59 3.33
C GLU A 20 7.54 19.51 2.09
N SER A 21 7.98 20.76 2.26
CA SER A 21 8.03 21.71 1.14
C SER A 21 9.48 21.92 0.71
N ALA A 22 9.73 21.88 -0.60
CA ALA A 22 11.04 22.18 -1.17
C ALA A 22 11.54 23.60 -0.84
N SER A 23 10.67 24.52 -0.42
CA SER A 23 11.08 25.86 0.04
C SER A 23 11.54 25.89 1.51
N ARG A 24 11.29 24.83 2.28
CA ARG A 24 11.63 24.74 3.72
C ARG A 24 12.68 23.68 4.02
N TYR A 25 12.76 22.66 3.19
CA TYR A 25 13.74 21.58 3.28
C TYR A 25 14.50 21.51 1.97
N GLU A 26 15.80 21.21 2.03
CA GLU A 26 16.64 20.91 0.86
C GLU A 26 16.30 19.54 0.24
N VAL A 27 15.01 19.30 -0.01
CA VAL A 27 14.49 18.09 -0.64
C VAL A 27 14.25 18.41 -2.09
N GLU A 28 14.93 17.70 -2.99
CA GLU A 28 14.83 17.89 -4.44
C GLU A 28 13.36 17.78 -4.93
N ARG A 29 12.65 16.75 -4.44
CA ARG A 29 11.24 16.53 -4.78
C ARG A 29 10.51 15.60 -3.80
N VAL A 30 9.21 15.83 -3.64
CA VAL A 30 8.29 14.89 -2.99
C VAL A 30 7.58 14.07 -4.06
N GLU A 31 7.83 12.77 -4.10
CA GLU A 31 7.09 11.84 -4.95
C GLU A 31 5.99 11.13 -4.16
N TYR A 32 4.83 10.97 -4.80
CA TYR A 32 3.64 10.36 -4.20
C TYR A 32 3.40 8.95 -4.73
N CYS A 33 3.46 7.95 -3.85
CA CYS A 33 3.34 6.56 -4.26
C CYS A 33 1.89 6.06 -4.34
N SER A 34 0.92 6.82 -3.84
CA SER A 34 -0.52 6.51 -3.92
C SER A 34 -0.95 5.17 -3.30
N VAL A 35 -0.21 4.67 -2.30
CA VAL A 35 -0.58 3.48 -1.53
C VAL A 35 -1.82 3.77 -0.67
N ARG A 36 -2.84 2.92 -0.84
CA ARG A 36 -4.17 3.10 -0.26
C ARG A 36 -4.13 2.97 1.27
N ASN A 37 -5.01 3.70 1.94
CA ASN A 37 -5.10 3.70 3.40
C ASN A 37 -5.73 2.41 3.95
N VAL A 38 -5.56 2.19 5.26
CA VAL A 38 -6.09 1.03 5.99
C VAL A 38 -7.59 0.82 5.82
N HIS A 39 -8.38 1.91 5.76
CA HIS A 39 -9.82 1.82 5.56
C HIS A 39 -10.19 1.19 4.21
N PHE A 40 -9.47 1.57 3.15
CA PHE A 40 -9.70 0.99 1.82
C PHE A 40 -9.24 -0.47 1.77
N VAL A 41 -8.10 -0.80 2.37
CA VAL A 41 -7.61 -2.19 2.48
C VAL A 41 -8.64 -3.06 3.23
N LYS A 42 -9.13 -2.60 4.39
CA LYS A 42 -10.18 -3.29 5.17
C LYS A 42 -11.44 -3.51 4.35
N LYS A 43 -11.90 -2.50 3.61
CA LYS A 43 -13.07 -2.63 2.73
C LYS A 43 -12.89 -3.74 1.69
N VAL A 44 -11.76 -3.77 0.99
CA VAL A 44 -11.48 -4.79 -0.03
C VAL A 44 -11.37 -6.19 0.58
N ALA A 45 -10.73 -6.31 1.76
CA ALA A 45 -10.62 -7.58 2.47
C ALA A 45 -12.01 -8.14 2.87
N LEU A 46 -12.91 -7.28 3.36
CA LEU A 46 -14.29 -7.66 3.68
C LEU A 46 -15.10 -8.04 2.43
N GLU A 47 -14.93 -7.32 1.31
CA GLU A 47 -15.56 -7.67 0.02
C GLU A 47 -15.10 -9.07 -0.46
N LEU A 48 -13.81 -9.39 -0.30
CA LEU A 48 -13.25 -10.69 -0.67
C LEU A 48 -13.77 -11.81 0.25
N GLY A 49 -13.72 -11.62 1.58
CA GLY A 49 -14.19 -12.60 2.55
C GLY A 49 -15.70 -12.86 2.47
N GLY A 50 -16.51 -11.81 2.30
CA GLY A 50 -17.96 -11.92 2.19
C GLY A 50 -18.46 -12.62 0.92
N THR A 51 -17.62 -12.72 -0.11
CA THR A 51 -17.94 -13.47 -1.33
C THR A 51 -17.46 -14.91 -1.28
N ALA A 52 -16.39 -15.19 -0.52
CA ALA A 52 -15.85 -16.52 -0.27
C ALA A 52 -16.66 -17.33 0.76
N ALA A 53 -17.21 -16.67 1.79
CA ALA A 53 -18.07 -17.33 2.79
C ALA A 53 -19.32 -17.90 2.11
N GLY A 54 -19.45 -19.23 2.15
CA GLY A 54 -20.40 -20.05 1.39
C GLY A 54 -21.88 -19.90 1.77
N GLN A 55 -22.40 -18.67 1.93
CA GLN A 55 -23.84 -18.47 2.07
C GLN A 55 -24.54 -19.02 0.82
N ARG A 56 -25.33 -20.08 1.01
CA ARG A 56 -26.17 -20.66 -0.04
C ARG A 56 -27.10 -19.56 -0.54
N PRO A 57 -27.14 -19.27 -1.85
CA PRO A 57 -28.08 -18.29 -2.37
C PRO A 57 -29.51 -18.81 -2.15
N GLN A 58 -30.25 -18.22 -1.21
CA GLN A 58 -31.67 -18.53 -0.99
C GLN A 58 -32.61 -17.83 -2.01
N GLY A 59 -32.10 -17.44 -3.19
CA GLY A 59 -32.85 -16.64 -4.15
C GLY A 59 -33.01 -17.29 -5.52
N ARG A 60 -34.23 -17.27 -6.07
CA ARG A 60 -34.51 -17.57 -7.49
C ARG A 60 -33.79 -16.54 -8.39
N GLY A 61 -33.06 -17.00 -9.43
CA GLY A 61 -32.38 -16.17 -10.45
C GLY A 61 -30.85 -16.32 -10.52
N ASN A 62 -30.17 -15.49 -11.34
CA ASN A 62 -28.70 -15.52 -11.57
C ASN A 62 -27.86 -14.98 -10.37
N ALA A 63 -28.23 -15.35 -9.14
CA ALA A 63 -27.55 -14.95 -7.91
C ALA A 63 -26.10 -15.48 -7.83
N MET A 64 -25.86 -16.67 -8.38
CA MET A 64 -24.52 -17.27 -8.43
C MET A 64 -23.57 -16.50 -9.36
N GLY A 65 -24.02 -16.09 -10.55
CA GLY A 65 -23.22 -15.28 -11.47
C GLY A 65 -22.85 -13.92 -10.88
N ARG A 66 -23.80 -13.26 -10.20
CA ARG A 66 -23.55 -11.99 -9.49
C ARG A 66 -22.52 -12.13 -8.37
N ARG A 67 -22.56 -13.22 -7.60
CA ARG A 67 -21.54 -13.51 -6.57
C ARG A 67 -20.15 -13.71 -7.17
N ARG A 68 -20.04 -14.52 -8.22
CA ARG A 68 -18.76 -14.73 -8.93
C ARG A 68 -18.17 -13.43 -9.46
N ALA A 69 -19.00 -12.59 -10.09
CA ALA A 69 -18.57 -11.28 -10.57
C ALA A 69 -18.07 -10.38 -9.43
N LYS A 70 -18.80 -10.30 -8.30
CA LYS A 70 -18.38 -9.55 -7.11
C LYS A 70 -17.05 -10.06 -6.55
N HIS A 71 -16.88 -11.37 -6.44
CA HIS A 71 -15.63 -11.99 -5.99
C HIS A 71 -14.48 -11.60 -6.92
N ALA A 72 -14.65 -11.78 -8.25
CA ALA A 72 -13.63 -11.44 -9.23
C ALA A 72 -13.20 -9.97 -9.15
N ILE A 73 -14.16 -9.05 -8.97
CA ILE A 73 -13.88 -7.62 -8.76
C ILE A 73 -13.07 -7.40 -7.48
N ALA A 74 -13.47 -8.02 -6.35
CA ALA A 74 -12.75 -7.91 -5.09
C ALA A 74 -11.32 -8.48 -5.18
N SER A 75 -11.14 -9.64 -5.82
CA SER A 75 -9.83 -10.24 -6.06
C SER A 75 -8.93 -9.33 -6.89
N ARG A 76 -9.47 -8.71 -7.96
CA ARG A 76 -8.70 -7.75 -8.77
C ARG A 76 -8.30 -6.53 -7.95
N LYS A 77 -9.20 -5.97 -7.13
CA LYS A 77 -8.86 -4.86 -6.24
C LYS A 77 -7.76 -5.26 -5.25
N TRP A 78 -7.81 -6.47 -4.70
CA TRP A 78 -6.78 -6.97 -3.79
C TRP A 78 -5.42 -7.07 -4.48
N LEU A 79 -5.36 -7.66 -5.67
CA LEU A 79 -4.13 -7.76 -6.45
C LEU A 79 -3.58 -6.38 -6.83
N ASN A 80 -4.45 -5.41 -7.14
CA ASN A 80 -4.02 -4.03 -7.37
C ASN A 80 -3.37 -3.43 -6.12
N LEU A 81 -3.92 -3.66 -4.92
CA LEU A 81 -3.30 -3.19 -3.67
C LEU A 81 -1.88 -3.76 -3.48
N GLN A 82 -1.68 -5.05 -3.78
CA GLN A 82 -0.35 -5.66 -3.71
C GLN A 82 0.59 -5.07 -4.76
N SER A 83 0.10 -4.88 -5.98
CA SER A 83 0.89 -4.32 -7.09
C SER A 83 1.31 -2.88 -6.80
N ASP A 84 0.43 -2.05 -6.25
CA ASP A 84 0.74 -0.67 -5.90
C ASP A 84 1.79 -0.59 -4.78
N LEU A 85 1.66 -1.45 -3.75
CA LEU A 85 2.62 -1.52 -2.66
C LEU A 85 4.00 -2.00 -3.15
N LEU A 86 4.05 -3.05 -3.98
CA LEU A 86 5.30 -3.56 -4.55
C LEU A 86 5.99 -2.53 -5.45
N ARG A 87 5.23 -1.83 -6.32
CA ARG A 87 5.78 -0.75 -7.16
C ARG A 87 6.37 0.38 -6.32
N ALA A 88 5.65 0.82 -5.29
CA ALA A 88 6.12 1.87 -4.39
C ALA A 88 7.42 1.47 -3.66
N SER A 89 7.46 0.22 -3.19
CA SER A 89 8.64 -0.33 -2.50
C SER A 89 9.83 -0.50 -3.43
N TYR A 90 9.58 -0.90 -4.69
CA TYR A 90 10.60 -0.95 -5.72
C TYR A 90 11.17 0.44 -6.04
N THR A 91 10.34 1.47 -6.14
CA THR A 91 10.83 2.86 -6.32
C THR A 91 11.76 3.28 -5.19
N LEU A 92 11.39 2.97 -3.94
CA LEU A 92 12.26 3.19 -2.79
C LEU A 92 13.59 2.43 -2.92
N ALA A 93 13.53 1.14 -3.27
CA ALA A 93 14.73 0.32 -3.43
C ALA A 93 15.64 0.81 -4.57
N ASP A 94 15.09 1.22 -5.72
CA ASP A 94 15.84 1.75 -6.86
C ASP A 94 16.55 3.06 -6.51
N CYS A 95 15.89 3.97 -5.78
CA CYS A 95 16.54 5.19 -5.28
C CYS A 95 17.74 4.87 -4.37
N LEU A 96 17.56 3.96 -3.41
CA LEU A 96 18.64 3.55 -2.49
C LEU A 96 19.78 2.86 -3.24
N ALA A 97 19.48 1.98 -4.20
CA ALA A 97 20.47 1.31 -5.04
C ALA A 97 21.31 2.28 -5.89
N ARG A 98 20.76 3.44 -6.22
CA ARG A 98 21.47 4.55 -6.91
C ARG A 98 22.29 5.43 -5.95
N GLY A 99 22.35 5.10 -4.66
CA GLY A 99 23.06 5.87 -3.64
C GLY A 99 22.31 7.11 -3.14
N GLN A 100 21.01 7.25 -3.43
CA GLN A 100 20.20 8.35 -2.93
C GLN A 100 19.73 8.05 -1.50
N SER A 101 19.73 9.06 -0.63
CA SER A 101 19.05 8.97 0.66
C SER A 101 17.57 9.32 0.50
N VAL A 102 16.68 8.55 1.14
CA VAL A 102 15.23 8.71 0.98
C VAL A 102 14.54 8.86 2.33
N LEU A 103 13.84 9.98 2.53
CA LEU A 103 12.88 10.13 3.62
C LEU A 103 11.54 9.50 3.21
N LEU A 104 11.13 8.42 3.88
CA LEU A 104 9.86 7.74 3.64
C LEU A 104 8.86 8.03 4.77
N HIS A 105 7.64 8.45 4.42
CA HIS A 105 6.58 8.63 5.41
C HIS A 105 5.17 8.32 4.86
N CYS A 106 4.18 8.38 5.75
CA CYS A 106 2.76 8.29 5.38
C CYS A 106 1.94 9.36 6.11
N SER A 107 0.79 9.00 6.69
CA SER A 107 0.07 9.89 7.61
C SER A 107 0.74 9.85 8.99
N ASP A 108 0.70 8.67 9.62
CA ASP A 108 1.15 8.47 11.02
C ASP A 108 2.48 7.70 11.11
N GLY A 109 3.01 7.22 9.98
CA GLY A 109 4.31 6.55 9.91
C GLY A 109 4.33 5.06 10.23
N TRP A 110 3.20 4.44 10.63
CA TRP A 110 3.19 3.07 11.16
C TRP A 110 2.44 2.01 10.32
N ASP A 111 1.85 2.36 9.17
CA ASP A 111 1.14 1.40 8.32
C ASP A 111 1.87 1.15 6.98
N ARG A 112 1.80 2.13 6.07
CA ARG A 112 2.37 2.02 4.72
C ARG A 112 3.89 2.17 4.72
N THR A 113 4.40 2.99 5.64
CA THR A 113 5.83 3.21 5.83
C THR A 113 6.56 1.91 6.14
N PRO A 114 6.21 1.13 7.18
CA PRO A 114 6.89 -0.14 7.44
C PRO A 114 6.69 -1.14 6.30
N GLN A 115 5.50 -1.23 5.71
CA GLN A 115 5.28 -2.12 4.55
C GLN A 115 6.28 -1.84 3.41
N MET A 116 6.44 -0.58 3.04
CA MET A 116 7.36 -0.20 1.97
C MET A 116 8.83 -0.36 2.37
N ALA A 117 9.20 0.03 3.59
CA ALA A 117 10.56 -0.08 4.10
C ALA A 117 11.02 -1.54 4.20
N THR A 118 10.19 -2.41 4.76
CA THR A 118 10.42 -3.87 4.88
C THR A 118 10.59 -4.50 3.49
N LEU A 119 9.72 -4.18 2.53
CA LEU A 119 9.83 -4.71 1.17
C LEU A 119 11.09 -4.22 0.44
N ALA A 120 11.47 -2.95 0.60
CA ALA A 120 12.72 -2.43 0.03
C ALA A 120 13.95 -3.11 0.66
N GLN A 121 13.94 -3.33 1.97
CA GLN A 121 14.98 -4.07 2.68
C GLN A 121 15.09 -5.52 2.18
N LEU A 122 13.98 -6.21 1.96
CA LEU A 122 13.97 -7.56 1.36
C LEU A 122 14.53 -7.59 -0.06
N ILE A 123 14.32 -6.53 -0.85
CA ILE A 123 14.86 -6.41 -2.21
C ILE A 123 16.39 -6.20 -2.18
N LEU A 124 16.86 -5.33 -1.29
CA LEU A 124 18.25 -4.85 -1.31
C LEU A 124 19.21 -5.74 -0.52
N ASP A 125 18.79 -6.25 0.63
CA ASP A 125 19.69 -6.96 1.54
C ASP A 125 19.42 -8.48 1.52
N PRO A 126 20.39 -9.31 1.11
CA PRO A 126 20.28 -10.77 1.19
C PRO A 126 20.04 -11.30 2.60
N TYR A 127 20.50 -10.61 3.65
CA TYR A 127 20.32 -11.05 5.04
C TYR A 127 18.84 -11.23 5.38
N TYR A 128 18.01 -10.26 5.03
CA TYR A 128 16.56 -10.29 5.31
C TYR A 128 15.80 -11.36 4.52
N ARG A 129 16.43 -12.03 3.54
CA ARG A 129 15.86 -13.17 2.82
C ARG A 129 16.23 -14.53 3.45
N THR A 130 16.92 -14.53 4.58
CA THR A 130 17.07 -15.70 5.45
C THR A 130 15.91 -15.79 6.44
N ILE A 131 15.67 -16.97 7.02
CA ILE A 131 14.63 -17.13 8.06
C ILE A 131 14.93 -16.23 9.27
N GLU A 132 16.19 -16.20 9.70
CA GLU A 132 16.63 -15.37 10.83
C GLU A 132 16.47 -13.88 10.53
N GLY A 133 16.96 -13.42 9.38
CA GLY A 133 16.84 -12.02 8.99
C GLY A 133 15.39 -11.59 8.81
N LEU A 134 14.51 -12.44 8.28
CA LEU A 134 13.08 -12.13 8.18
C LEU A 134 12.41 -11.99 9.55
N VAL A 135 12.89 -12.68 10.60
CA VAL A 135 12.38 -12.56 11.98
C VAL A 135 12.89 -11.28 12.66
N VAL A 136 14.10 -10.84 12.33
CA VAL A 136 14.66 -9.57 12.82
C VAL A 136 13.97 -8.35 12.21
N LEU A 137 13.58 -8.46 10.94
CA LEU A 137 12.95 -7.40 10.15
C LEU A 137 11.51 -7.07 10.62
#